data_AF-A0A6S7FY04-F1
#
_entry.id   AF-A0A6S7FY04-F1
#
_cell.length_a   1.000
_cell.length_b   1.000
_cell.length_c   1.000
_cell.angle_alpha   90.00
_cell.angle_beta   90.00
_cell.angle_gamma   90.00
#
_symmetry.space_group_name_H-M   'P 1'
#
loop_
_entity.id
_entity.type
_entity.pdbx_description
1 polymer ?
#
loop_
_entity_poly.entity_id
_entity_poly.type
_entity_poly.pdbx_seq_one_letter_code
_entity_poly.pdbx_strand_id
1 'polypeptide(L)'
;MVVRFYKKLNNLSTADFIAYKATPRRGKLYEIERVVAKKMRKGKTAVVQSVDMLVQYHIGNFRLYIWSSGQDTTPFLEPECNLNLLALRAYMDPSPSSEIVSRSVDALHNAILDNLGSRSTLPTVIIFQHDVFHFLFKNMGTASENKNHTLLEKEDFVRCAFPERLGYFNRQAR
;
A
#
# COMPACT_ATOMS: atom_id res chain seq x y z
N MET A 1 18.60 -6.86 -20.89
CA MET A 1 19.89 -6.48 -20.26
C MET A 1 19.69 -5.85 -18.85
N VAL A 2 18.75 -6.35 -18.03
CA VAL A 2 18.42 -5.78 -16.70
C VAL A 2 18.80 -6.74 -15.55
N VAL A 3 18.78 -8.05 -15.83
CA VAL A 3 19.04 -9.17 -14.89
C VAL A 3 20.39 -9.08 -14.16
N ARG A 4 21.46 -8.64 -14.85
CA ARG A 4 22.82 -8.63 -14.29
C ARG A 4 23.10 -7.44 -13.38
N PHE A 5 22.29 -6.38 -13.42
CA PHE A 5 22.51 -5.18 -12.62
C PHE A 5 22.11 -5.41 -11.15
N TYR A 6 20.98 -6.10 -10.92
CA TYR A 6 20.39 -6.26 -9.59
C TYR A 6 20.96 -7.41 -8.76
N LYS A 7 21.53 -8.46 -9.37
CA LYS A 7 22.21 -9.52 -8.60
C LYS A 7 23.43 -8.98 -7.82
N LYS A 8 24.01 -7.84 -8.26
CA LYS A 8 25.06 -7.10 -7.54
C LYS A 8 24.52 -6.13 -6.48
N LEU A 9 23.21 -5.88 -6.43
CA LEU A 9 22.57 -4.93 -5.52
C LEU A 9 22.17 -5.52 -4.17
N ASN A 10 21.98 -6.84 -4.08
CA ASN A 10 21.65 -7.52 -2.82
C ASN A 10 22.68 -7.29 -1.68
N ASN A 11 23.90 -6.84 -1.99
CA ASN A 11 24.94 -6.56 -0.99
C ASN A 11 25.20 -5.05 -0.77
N LEU A 12 24.49 -4.16 -1.47
CA LEU A 12 24.80 -2.71 -1.52
C LEU A 12 23.58 -1.78 -1.67
N SER A 13 22.34 -2.30 -1.69
CA SER A 13 21.13 -1.51 -1.94
C SER A 13 20.65 -0.80 -0.66
N THR A 14 20.48 0.52 -0.77
CA THR A 14 19.85 1.36 0.25
C THR A 14 18.72 2.09 -0.44
N ALA A 15 17.49 1.68 -0.16
CA ALA A 15 16.27 2.19 -0.78
C ALA A 15 15.73 3.27 0.17
N ASP A 16 15.93 4.53 -0.17
CA ASP A 16 15.76 5.63 0.79
C ASP A 16 15.03 6.81 0.16
N PHE A 17 14.17 7.47 0.95
CA PHE A 17 13.84 8.86 0.65
C PHE A 17 15.10 9.70 0.83
N ILE A 18 15.46 10.48 -0.19
CA ILE A 18 16.64 11.35 -0.13
C ILE A 18 16.32 12.51 0.81
N ALA A 19 16.56 12.32 2.10
CA ALA A 19 16.64 13.43 3.04
C ALA A 19 17.98 14.14 2.84
N TYR A 20 17.98 15.47 2.92
CA TYR A 20 19.14 16.36 2.69
C TYR A 20 20.38 16.09 3.58
N LYS A 21 20.33 15.10 4.50
CA LYS A 21 21.40 14.77 5.46
C LYS A 21 21.48 13.27 5.77
N ALA A 22 21.46 12.40 4.76
CA ALA A 22 21.74 10.98 5.01
C ALA A 22 23.22 10.77 5.34
N THR A 23 23.52 10.14 6.48
CA THR A 23 24.87 9.65 6.79
C THR A 23 25.30 8.64 5.72
N PRO A 24 26.56 8.67 5.24
CA PRO A 24 26.99 7.82 4.14
C PRO A 24 26.94 6.34 4.55
N ARG A 25 25.93 5.61 4.07
CA ARG A 25 25.89 4.15 4.12
C ARG A 25 26.77 3.61 2.98
N ARG A 26 27.48 2.50 3.21
CA ARG A 26 28.27 1.84 2.15
C ARG A 26 27.33 1.22 1.13
N GLY A 27 27.17 1.84 -0.05
CA GLY A 27 26.31 1.31 -1.10
C GLY A 27 25.89 2.32 -2.15
N LYS A 28 25.17 1.84 -3.16
CA LYS A 28 24.46 2.72 -4.09
C LYS A 28 23.10 3.06 -3.47
N LEU A 29 22.80 4.34 -3.37
CA LEU A 29 21.51 4.84 -2.91
C LEU A 29 20.55 4.88 -4.10
N TYR A 30 19.34 4.37 -3.89
CA TYR A 30 18.25 4.44 -4.86
C TYR A 30 17.12 5.27 -4.27
N GLU A 31 16.66 6.26 -5.03
CA GLU A 31 15.50 7.05 -4.67
C GLU A 31 14.24 6.19 -4.77
N ILE A 32 13.47 6.19 -3.70
CA ILE A 32 12.18 5.50 -3.64
C ILE A 32 11.05 6.52 -3.64
N GLU A 33 9.94 6.16 -4.27
CA GLU A 33 8.72 6.96 -4.30
C GLU A 33 7.84 6.65 -3.09
N ARG A 34 7.69 5.37 -2.74
CA ARG A 34 6.95 4.91 -1.55
C ARG A 34 7.21 3.46 -1.21
N VAL A 35 6.88 3.11 0.03
CA VAL A 35 6.73 1.72 0.49
C VAL A 35 5.25 1.34 0.36
N VAL A 36 4.97 0.17 -0.20
CA VAL A 36 3.64 -0.21 -0.70
C VAL A 36 3.01 -1.30 0.13
N ALA A 37 3.82 -2.23 0.65
CA ALA A 37 3.34 -3.33 1.46
C ALA A 37 4.42 -3.85 2.41
N LYS A 38 3.98 -4.40 3.54
CA LYS A 38 4.81 -5.09 4.53
C LYS A 38 4.47 -6.57 4.58
N LYS A 39 5.48 -7.45 4.54
CA LYS A 39 5.34 -8.89 4.66
C LYS A 39 6.19 -9.41 5.82
N MET A 40 5.56 -10.10 6.75
CA MET A 40 6.26 -10.80 7.83
C MET A 40 6.77 -12.16 7.33
N ARG A 41 8.08 -12.42 7.47
CA ARG A 41 8.65 -13.75 7.30
C ARG A 41 8.80 -14.42 8.66
N LYS A 42 8.29 -15.65 8.77
CA LYS A 42 8.62 -16.53 9.89
C LYS A 42 10.02 -17.09 9.65
N GLY A 43 10.96 -16.79 10.54
CA GLY A 43 12.27 -17.43 10.53
C GLY A 43 12.18 -18.93 10.86
N LYS A 44 13.26 -19.65 10.59
CA LYS A 44 13.40 -21.07 10.96
C LYS A 44 13.33 -21.32 12.47
N THR A 45 13.56 -20.28 13.27
CA THR A 45 13.43 -20.28 14.72
C THR A 45 12.38 -19.23 15.09
N ALA A 46 11.43 -19.58 15.96
CA ALA A 46 10.29 -18.72 16.34
C ALA A 46 10.66 -17.31 16.84
N VAL A 47 11.94 -17.08 17.16
CA VAL A 47 12.51 -15.85 17.70
C VAL A 47 12.89 -14.83 16.63
N VAL A 48 13.20 -15.24 15.40
CA VAL A 48 13.66 -14.33 14.34
C VAL A 48 12.55 -14.11 13.33
N GLN A 49 11.82 -13.01 13.48
CA GLN A 49 10.90 -12.52 12.45
C GLN A 49 11.65 -11.47 11.63
N SER A 50 11.78 -11.68 10.33
CA SER A 50 12.28 -10.64 9.42
C SER A 50 11.11 -10.00 8.68
N VAL A 51 11.25 -8.70 8.43
CA VAL A 51 10.25 -7.91 7.72
C VAL A 51 10.79 -7.53 6.36
N ASP A 52 9.97 -7.86 5.37
CA ASP A 52 10.16 -7.51 3.98
C ASP A 52 9.19 -6.41 3.58
N MET A 53 9.65 -5.48 2.77
CA MET A 53 8.88 -4.34 2.29
C MET A 53 8.85 -4.35 0.76
N LEU A 54 7.66 -4.17 0.18
CA LEU A 54 7.53 -3.90 -1.24
C LEU A 54 7.73 -2.40 -1.47
N VAL A 55 8.68 -2.05 -2.34
CA VAL A 55 9.07 -0.65 -2.58
C VAL A 55 8.82 -0.29 -4.05
N GLN A 56 8.29 0.91 -4.25
CA GLN A 56 8.15 1.54 -5.56
C GLN A 56 9.30 2.54 -5.74
N TYR A 57 10.08 2.35 -6.79
CA TYR A 57 11.24 3.17 -7.12
C TYR A 57 10.90 4.23 -8.15
N HIS A 58 11.62 5.33 -8.07
CA HIS A 58 11.59 6.40 -9.06
C HIS A 58 12.90 6.37 -9.88
N ILE A 59 12.82 6.03 -11.17
CA ILE A 59 13.99 6.01 -12.07
C ILE A 59 13.69 6.85 -13.30
N GLY A 60 14.19 8.09 -13.32
CA GLY A 60 13.89 9.05 -14.39
C GLY A 60 12.40 9.40 -14.39
N ASN A 61 11.69 9.18 -15.51
CA ASN A 61 10.24 9.38 -15.62
C ASN A 61 9.42 8.09 -15.37
N PHE A 62 10.07 7.01 -14.94
CA PHE A 62 9.42 5.72 -14.77
C PHE A 62 9.26 5.36 -13.29
N ARG A 63 8.08 4.83 -12.97
CA ARG A 63 7.75 4.23 -11.68
C ARG A 63 7.89 2.72 -11.81
N LEU A 64 8.78 2.12 -11.03
CA LEU A 64 9.10 0.70 -11.12
C LEU A 64 8.88 0.03 -9.77
N TYR A 65 8.06 -1.01 -9.77
CA TYR A 65 8.15 -2.07 -8.76
C TYR A 65 9.23 -3.03 -9.26
N ILE A 66 10.19 -3.41 -8.44
CA ILE A 66 11.21 -4.35 -8.91
C ILE A 66 10.60 -5.76 -8.87
N TRP A 67 10.25 -6.28 -10.04
CA TRP A 67 9.82 -7.68 -10.22
C TRP A 67 11.04 -8.57 -10.50
N SER A 68 11.02 -9.81 -10.01
CA SER A 68 12.02 -10.81 -10.39
C SER A 68 12.04 -10.98 -11.92
N SER A 69 13.21 -10.79 -12.51
CA SER A 69 13.40 -10.99 -13.95
C SER A 69 13.80 -12.44 -14.22
N GLY A 70 12.81 -13.30 -14.44
CA GLY A 70 12.99 -14.63 -15.01
C GLY A 70 12.12 -15.68 -14.35
N GLN A 71 11.06 -16.12 -15.03
CA GLN A 71 10.08 -17.17 -14.69
C GLN A 71 9.37 -17.09 -13.32
N ASP A 72 9.99 -16.51 -12.30
CA ASP A 72 9.40 -16.20 -11.00
C ASP A 72 8.65 -14.88 -11.08
N THR A 73 7.34 -14.94 -10.90
CA THR A 73 6.44 -13.77 -10.79
C THR A 73 6.53 -13.07 -9.43
N THR A 74 7.56 -13.37 -8.63
CA THR A 74 7.67 -12.82 -7.27
C THR A 74 8.36 -11.44 -7.29
N PRO A 75 7.77 -10.41 -6.66
CA PRO A 75 8.42 -9.12 -6.53
C PRO A 75 9.65 -9.23 -5.62
N PHE A 76 10.70 -8.46 -5.94
CA PHE A 76 11.82 -8.28 -5.02
C PHE A 76 11.33 -7.45 -3.83
N LEU A 77 11.54 -7.99 -2.64
CA LEU A 77 11.20 -7.34 -1.38
C LEU A 77 12.49 -6.83 -0.74
N GLU A 78 12.48 -5.56 -0.32
CA GLU A 78 13.58 -4.95 0.40
C GLU A 78 13.43 -5.23 1.91
N PRO A 79 14.50 -5.69 2.60
CA PRO A 79 14.50 -5.78 4.05
C PRO A 79 14.16 -4.45 4.72
N GLU A 80 13.39 -4.48 5.82
CA GLU A 80 13.04 -3.25 6.57
C GLU A 80 14.29 -2.47 7.04
N CYS A 81 15.39 -3.17 7.36
CA CYS A 81 16.65 -2.54 7.76
C CYS A 81 17.33 -1.71 6.65
N ASN A 82 16.97 -1.92 5.38
CA ASN A 82 17.49 -1.16 4.25
C ASN A 82 16.78 0.19 4.06
N LEU A 83 15.61 0.38 4.70
CA LEU A 83 14.82 1.60 4.62
C LEU A 83 15.23 2.59 5.71
N ASN A 84 15.21 3.88 5.40
CA ASN A 84 15.32 4.93 6.42
C ASN A 84 14.00 5.13 7.19
N LEU A 85 14.13 5.84 8.31
CA LEU A 85 13.01 6.12 9.21
C LEU A 85 11.88 6.94 8.55
N LEU A 86 12.21 7.75 7.53
CA LEU A 86 11.19 8.53 6.80
C LEU A 86 10.34 7.62 5.90
N ALA A 87 10.96 6.66 5.21
CA ALA A 87 10.27 5.66 4.40
C ALA A 87 9.31 4.82 5.25
N LEU A 88 9.79 4.39 6.43
CA LEU A 88 8.97 3.65 7.39
C LEU A 88 7.82 4.50 7.94
N ARG A 89 8.07 5.78 8.27
CA ARG A 89 7.03 6.70 8.74
C ARG A 89 5.98 6.96 7.68
N ALA A 90 6.37 7.20 6.43
CA ALA A 90 5.41 7.42 5.35
C ALA A 90 4.54 6.20 5.09
N TYR A 91 5.03 4.99 5.34
CA TYR A 91 4.23 3.77 5.30
C TYR A 91 3.22 3.69 6.46
N MET A 92 3.67 3.97 7.69
CA MET A 92 2.86 3.80 8.92
C MET A 92 1.90 4.95 9.19
N ASP A 93 2.21 6.14 8.68
CA ASP A 93 1.40 7.36 8.84
C ASP A 93 1.47 8.20 7.56
N PRO A 94 0.84 7.72 6.47
CA PRO A 94 0.88 8.39 5.18
C PRO A 94 0.12 9.72 5.24
N SER A 95 0.65 10.70 4.52
CA SER A 95 0.02 12.02 4.29
C SER A 95 -0.23 12.21 2.79
N PRO A 96 -1.21 11.48 2.20
CA PRO A 96 -1.51 11.58 0.78
C PRO A 96 -2.02 12.99 0.40
N SER A 97 -1.82 13.39 -0.85
CA SER A 97 -2.36 14.66 -1.35
C SER A 97 -3.89 14.63 -1.40
N SER A 98 -4.52 15.79 -1.20
CA SER A 98 -5.98 15.92 -1.27
C SER A 98 -6.55 15.48 -2.62
N GLU A 99 -5.83 15.70 -3.71
CA GLU A 99 -6.21 15.25 -5.05
C GLU A 99 -6.29 13.72 -5.16
N ILE A 100 -5.31 13.00 -4.61
CA ILE A 100 -5.31 11.53 -4.61
C ILE A 100 -6.43 11.00 -3.71
N VAL A 101 -6.62 11.60 -2.54
CA VAL A 101 -7.71 11.23 -1.62
C VAL A 101 -9.06 11.39 -2.30
N SER A 102 -9.32 12.55 -2.93
CA SER A 102 -10.58 12.82 -3.64
C SER A 102 -10.84 11.78 -4.72
N ARG A 103 -9.86 11.48 -5.58
CA ARG A 103 -10.00 10.48 -6.63
C ARG A 103 -10.31 9.08 -6.10
N SER A 104 -9.66 8.67 -5.00
CA SER A 104 -9.92 7.37 -4.38
C SER A 104 -11.30 7.30 -3.72
N VAL A 105 -11.75 8.40 -3.11
CA VAL A 105 -13.11 8.51 -2.55
C VAL A 105 -14.16 8.44 -3.66
N ASP A 106 -13.95 9.15 -4.78
CA ASP A 106 -14.86 9.10 -5.93
C ASP A 106 -14.96 7.70 -6.53
N ALA A 107 -13.81 7.02 -6.69
CA ALA A 107 -13.77 5.64 -7.18
C ALA A 107 -14.51 4.67 -6.25
N LEU A 108 -14.33 4.82 -4.93
CA LEU A 108 -15.05 4.04 -3.92
C LEU A 108 -16.55 4.31 -3.94
N HIS A 109 -16.94 5.58 -4.03
CA HIS A 109 -18.35 5.98 -4.10
C HIS A 109 -19.03 5.38 -5.33
N ASN A 110 -18.41 5.49 -6.50
CA ASN A 110 -18.94 4.92 -7.74
C ASN A 110 -19.05 3.40 -7.66
N ALA A 111 -18.03 2.72 -7.14
CA ALA A 111 -18.08 1.26 -6.99
C ALA A 111 -19.18 0.80 -6.03
N ILE A 112 -19.44 1.54 -4.94
CA ILE A 112 -20.56 1.27 -4.04
C ILE A 112 -21.90 1.46 -4.78
N LEU A 113 -22.06 2.56 -5.51
CA LEU A 113 -23.28 2.83 -6.28
C LEU A 113 -23.52 1.78 -7.37
N ASP A 114 -22.49 1.41 -8.10
CA ASP A 114 -22.55 0.38 -9.15
C ASP A 114 -22.95 -0.97 -8.55
N ASN A 115 -22.38 -1.33 -7.40
CA ASN A 115 -22.74 -2.56 -6.70
C ASN A 115 -24.19 -2.54 -6.20
N LEU A 116 -24.65 -1.43 -5.62
CA LEU A 116 -26.02 -1.28 -5.14
C LEU A 116 -27.05 -1.22 -6.28
N GLY A 117 -26.68 -0.67 -7.44
CA GLY A 117 -27.52 -0.65 -8.64
C GLY A 117 -27.51 -1.97 -9.43
N SER A 118 -26.54 -2.83 -9.16
CA SER A 118 -26.40 -4.12 -9.82
C SER A 118 -27.31 -5.18 -9.19
N ARG A 119 -27.76 -6.15 -10.01
CA ARG A 119 -28.43 -7.38 -9.53
C ARG A 119 -27.43 -8.48 -9.18
N SER A 120 -26.14 -8.21 -9.32
CA SER A 120 -25.07 -9.17 -9.03
C SER A 120 -24.96 -9.45 -7.54
N THR A 121 -24.83 -10.73 -7.19
CA THR A 121 -24.48 -11.17 -5.83
C THR A 121 -22.98 -11.36 -5.64
N LEU A 122 -22.18 -11.12 -6.69
CA LEU A 122 -20.72 -11.24 -6.61
C LEU A 122 -20.12 -10.06 -5.84
N PRO A 123 -19.05 -10.30 -5.04
CA PRO A 123 -18.35 -9.22 -4.35
C PRO A 123 -17.78 -8.20 -5.34
N THR A 124 -17.98 -6.92 -5.05
CA THR A 124 -17.31 -5.84 -5.77
C THR A 124 -15.91 -5.65 -5.23
N VAL A 125 -14.92 -5.75 -6.12
CA VAL A 125 -13.50 -5.56 -5.79
C VAL A 125 -13.07 -4.15 -6.15
N ILE A 126 -12.63 -3.38 -5.16
CA ILE A 126 -12.17 -2.00 -5.32
C ILE A 126 -10.67 -1.96 -5.11
N ILE A 127 -9.94 -1.48 -6.11
CA ILE A 127 -8.49 -1.29 -5.99
C ILE A 127 -8.26 0.00 -5.22
N PHE A 128 -7.65 -0.12 -4.05
CA PHE A 128 -7.39 1.01 -3.16
C PHE A 128 -5.88 1.16 -2.91
N GLN A 129 -5.38 2.40 -2.93
CA GLN A 129 -3.99 2.65 -2.58
C GLN A 129 -3.81 2.52 -1.07
N HIS A 130 -2.77 1.80 -0.63
CA HIS A 130 -2.48 1.58 0.79
C HIS A 130 -2.45 2.90 1.58
N ASP A 131 -1.75 3.90 1.03
CA ASP A 131 -1.52 5.20 1.66
C ASP A 131 -2.84 5.92 1.96
N VAL A 132 -3.76 5.89 0.99
CA VAL A 132 -5.10 6.49 1.12
C VAL A 132 -5.98 5.66 2.02
N PHE A 133 -5.90 4.33 1.94
CA PHE A 133 -6.67 3.43 2.80
C PHE A 133 -6.34 3.72 4.27
N HIS A 134 -5.04 3.76 4.57
CA HIS A 134 -4.56 4.00 5.91
C HIS A 134 -4.92 5.43 6.35
N PHE A 135 -4.83 6.44 5.48
CA PHE A 135 -5.26 7.80 5.82
C PHE A 135 -6.76 7.88 6.20
N LEU A 136 -7.63 7.21 5.44
CA LEU A 136 -9.08 7.26 5.64
C LEU A 136 -9.57 6.35 6.79
N PHE A 137 -9.00 5.16 6.93
CA PHE A 137 -9.56 4.09 7.77
C PHE A 137 -8.60 3.63 8.89
N LYS A 138 -7.48 4.33 9.15
CA LYS A 138 -6.59 3.98 10.27
C LYS A 138 -7.34 4.03 11.59
N ASN A 139 -7.26 2.92 12.32
CA ASN A 139 -7.94 2.67 13.59
C ASN A 139 -9.48 2.67 13.49
N MET A 140 -10.03 2.49 12.28
CA MET A 140 -11.46 2.33 12.04
C MET A 140 -11.80 0.86 11.78
N GLY A 141 -13.08 0.51 11.93
CA GLY A 141 -13.58 -0.85 11.73
C GLY A 141 -13.24 -1.84 12.84
N THR A 142 -13.67 -3.08 12.62
CA THR A 142 -13.50 -4.20 13.54
C THR A 142 -12.74 -5.35 12.90
N ALA A 143 -12.07 -6.17 13.71
CA ALA A 143 -11.39 -7.35 13.20
C ALA A 143 -12.44 -8.37 12.69
N SER A 144 -12.27 -8.84 11.46
CA SER A 144 -13.07 -9.93 10.92
C SER A 144 -12.68 -11.26 11.58
N GLU A 145 -13.58 -12.25 11.51
CA GLU A 145 -13.27 -13.66 11.83
C GLU A 145 -12.06 -14.17 11.03
N ASN A 146 -11.88 -13.66 9.81
CA ASN A 146 -10.75 -13.97 8.97
C ASN A 146 -9.54 -13.09 9.34
N LYS A 147 -8.42 -13.75 9.64
CA LYS A 147 -7.15 -13.07 9.94
C LYS A 147 -6.74 -12.14 8.80
N ASN A 148 -6.34 -10.92 9.16
CA ASN A 148 -5.92 -9.83 8.26
C ASN A 148 -7.05 -9.16 7.46
N HIS A 149 -8.31 -9.36 7.82
CA HIS A 149 -9.42 -8.58 7.27
C HIS A 149 -10.01 -7.65 8.32
N THR A 150 -10.39 -6.46 7.86
CA THR A 150 -11.08 -5.44 8.66
C THR A 150 -12.48 -5.27 8.09
N LEU A 151 -13.48 -5.37 8.96
CA LEU A 151 -14.86 -5.04 8.64
C LEU A 151 -15.06 -3.55 8.88
N LEU A 152 -15.50 -2.84 7.85
CA LEU A 152 -15.84 -1.42 7.92
C LEU A 152 -17.36 -1.28 7.91
N GLU A 153 -17.88 -0.57 8.89
CA GLU A 153 -19.29 -0.19 8.99
C GLU A 153 -19.52 1.21 8.41
N LYS A 154 -20.78 1.62 8.30
CA LYS A 154 -21.16 2.90 7.66
C LYS A 154 -20.49 4.09 8.35
N GLU A 155 -20.36 4.03 9.66
CA GLU A 155 -19.79 5.04 10.53
C GLU A 155 -18.29 5.24 10.26
N ASP A 156 -17.60 4.20 9.76
CA ASP A 156 -16.18 4.26 9.44
C ASP A 156 -15.89 5.12 8.20
N PHE A 157 -16.89 5.36 7.34
CA PHE A 157 -16.76 6.17 6.12
C PHE A 157 -16.95 7.67 6.38
N VAL A 158 -16.98 8.12 7.64
CA VAL A 158 -17.13 9.55 7.99
C VAL A 158 -16.08 10.44 7.29
N ARG A 159 -14.85 9.94 7.12
CA ARG A 159 -13.76 10.67 6.46
C ARG A 159 -13.87 10.71 4.93
N CYS A 160 -14.71 9.88 4.34
CA CYS A 160 -14.96 9.89 2.90
C CYS A 160 -15.88 11.04 2.48
N ALA A 161 -16.59 11.68 3.42
CA ALA A 161 -17.48 12.81 3.15
C ALA A 161 -18.43 12.55 1.96
N PHE A 162 -18.99 11.34 1.87
CA PHE A 162 -19.90 11.00 0.79
C PHE A 162 -21.10 11.95 0.79
N PRO A 163 -21.58 12.37 -0.40
CA PRO A 163 -22.80 13.15 -0.49
C PRO A 163 -23.97 12.37 0.14
N GLU A 164 -24.85 13.06 0.88
CA GLU A 164 -25.96 12.46 1.66
C GLU A 164 -26.89 11.51 0.88
N ARG A 165 -26.77 11.48 -0.45
CA ARG A 165 -27.57 10.65 -1.35
C ARG A 165 -27.45 9.13 -1.11
N LEU A 166 -26.37 8.65 -0.47
CA LEU A 166 -26.27 7.23 -0.07
C LEU A 166 -27.37 6.80 0.92
N GLY A 167 -27.96 7.73 1.68
CA GLY A 167 -29.05 7.43 2.61
C GLY A 167 -30.38 7.04 1.96
N TYR A 168 -30.56 7.29 0.66
CA TYR A 168 -31.84 7.08 -0.03
C TYR A 168 -32.02 5.66 -0.58
N PHE A 169 -30.95 4.91 -0.82
CA PHE A 169 -31.04 3.57 -1.42
C PHE A 169 -31.51 2.48 -0.45
N ASN A 170 -31.41 2.70 0.87
CA ASN A 170 -31.95 1.77 1.88
C ASN A 170 -33.48 1.72 1.96
N ARG A 171 -34.21 2.53 1.18
CA ARG A 171 -35.69 2.49 1.15
C ARG A 171 -36.29 1.67 0.01
N GLN A 172 -35.50 1.20 -0.95
CA GLN A 172 -36.02 0.43 -2.10
C GLN A 172 -35.68 -1.06 -2.09
N ALA A 173 -34.96 -1.54 -1.07
CA ALA A 173 -34.59 -2.95 -0.90
C ALA A 173 -35.29 -3.63 0.29
N ARG A 174 -36.49 -3.15 0.66
CA ARG A 174 -37.39 -3.84 1.61
C ARG A 174 -38.60 -4.38 0.88
#